data_AF-A0A0P8CBB0-F1
#
_entry.id   AF-A0A0P8CBB0-F1
#
_cell.length_a   1.000
_cell.length_b   1.000
_cell.length_c   1.000
_cell.angle_alpha   90.00
_cell.angle_beta   90.00
_cell.angle_gamma   90.00
#
_symmetry.space_group_name_H-M   'P 1'
#
loop_
_entity.id
_entity.type
_entity.pdbx_description
1 polymer ?
#
loop_
_entity_poly.entity_id
_entity_poly.type
_entity_poly.pdbx_seq_one_letter_code
_entity_poly.pdbx_strand_id
1 'polypeptide(L)'
;MNFSKSGWISLSVATVASLTLGVEAASAQLSATGMSCNVANLTGTTDCEGIFSGNDSNTITTETSLFGKTGWTELFKVDNSSGTTGPLTVKLNEAREETSGTWELSEDFNFDSYESVMFVLKGGNSFTSYLSDGETMAGDWNTNDALKGNGRRGAGLSHFTVWTTGTGNDNDEPTPTPVPEPAALLGLGSVALASRFLRRKSDEV
;
A
#
# COMPACT_ATOMS: atom_id res chain seq x y z
N MET A 1 -6.45 -81.88 19.96
CA MET A 1 -6.65 -80.74 19.03
C MET A 1 -6.96 -79.52 19.86
N ASN A 2 -6.01 -78.59 19.93
CA ASN A 2 -6.06 -77.35 20.70
C ASN A 2 -6.62 -76.22 19.81
N PHE A 3 -7.49 -75.37 20.34
CA PHE A 3 -7.77 -74.06 19.75
C PHE A 3 -7.72 -72.96 20.81
N SER A 4 -6.78 -72.04 20.58
CA SER A 4 -6.41 -70.88 21.40
C SER A 4 -7.37 -69.72 21.16
N LYS A 5 -7.70 -68.96 22.22
CA LYS A 5 -8.46 -67.70 22.16
C LYS A 5 -7.49 -66.53 22.01
N SER A 6 -7.57 -65.79 20.91
CA SER A 6 -6.83 -64.54 20.70
C SER A 6 -7.70 -63.34 21.00
N GLY A 7 -7.28 -62.54 21.99
CA GLY A 7 -7.86 -61.24 22.33
C GLY A 7 -7.39 -60.14 21.36
N TRP A 8 -8.29 -59.20 21.07
CA TRP A 8 -8.04 -58.08 20.18
C TRP A 8 -7.92 -56.81 21.03
N ILE A 9 -6.77 -56.15 20.95
CA ILE A 9 -6.50 -54.84 21.57
C ILE A 9 -6.68 -53.80 20.47
N SER A 10 -7.70 -52.94 20.60
CA SER A 10 -7.89 -51.78 19.72
C SER A 10 -7.04 -50.62 20.21
N LEU A 11 -6.13 -50.15 19.35
CA LEU A 11 -5.29 -48.98 19.57
C LEU A 11 -5.93 -47.78 18.86
N SER A 12 -6.40 -46.79 19.63
CA SER A 12 -6.97 -45.54 19.09
C SER A 12 -5.84 -44.53 18.87
N VAL A 13 -5.56 -44.19 17.62
CA VAL A 13 -4.64 -43.11 17.23
C VAL A 13 -5.41 -41.80 17.23
N ALA A 14 -5.04 -40.87 18.11
CA ALA A 14 -5.58 -39.51 18.13
C ALA A 14 -4.74 -38.63 17.19
N THR A 15 -5.28 -38.29 16.02
CA THR A 15 -4.71 -37.28 15.12
C THR A 15 -5.00 -35.89 15.65
N VAL A 16 -3.96 -35.17 16.07
CA VAL A 16 -4.02 -33.75 16.43
C VAL A 16 -3.99 -32.94 15.13
N ALA A 17 -5.10 -32.31 14.76
CA ALA A 17 -5.18 -31.37 13.66
C ALA A 17 -4.80 -29.98 14.17
N SER A 18 -3.59 -29.51 13.83
CA SER A 18 -3.19 -28.12 14.08
C SER A 18 -3.94 -27.20 13.11
N LEU A 19 -4.86 -26.38 13.63
CA LEU A 19 -5.45 -25.27 12.88
C LEU A 19 -4.40 -24.15 12.76
N THR A 20 -3.74 -24.06 11.62
CA THR A 20 -3.03 -22.85 11.21
C THR A 20 -4.06 -21.83 10.75
N LEU A 21 -4.35 -20.84 11.57
CA LEU A 21 -5.07 -19.64 11.15
C LEU A 21 -4.13 -18.84 10.24
N GLY A 22 -4.28 -19.01 8.92
CA GLY A 22 -3.65 -18.11 7.96
C GLY A 22 -4.30 -16.74 8.08
N VAL A 23 -3.55 -15.74 8.53
CA VAL A 23 -3.94 -14.35 8.37
C VAL A 23 -3.64 -13.99 6.93
N GLU A 24 -4.63 -14.10 6.05
CA GLU A 24 -4.55 -13.49 4.73
C GLU A 24 -4.60 -11.98 4.93
N ALA A 25 -3.46 -11.32 4.72
CA ALA A 25 -3.42 -9.87 4.62
C ALA A 25 -4.30 -9.48 3.42
N ALA A 26 -5.48 -8.94 3.70
CA ALA A 26 -6.37 -8.42 2.67
C ALA A 26 -5.76 -7.13 2.12
N SER A 27 -5.11 -7.21 0.95
CA SER A 27 -4.64 -6.03 0.24
C SER A 27 -5.84 -5.24 -0.31
N ALA A 28 -5.74 -3.91 -0.28
CA ALA A 28 -6.76 -3.06 -0.86
C ALA A 28 -6.59 -3.06 -2.39
N GLN A 29 -7.54 -3.66 -3.11
CA GLN A 29 -7.58 -3.58 -4.57
C GLN A 29 -8.28 -2.30 -5.01
N LEU A 30 -7.59 -1.50 -5.84
CA LEU A 30 -8.17 -0.36 -6.51
C LEU A 30 -9.20 -0.81 -7.56
N SER A 31 -10.37 -0.15 -7.59
CA SER A 31 -11.35 -0.38 -8.65
C SER A 31 -10.99 0.44 -9.89
N ALA A 32 -10.39 -0.19 -10.89
CA ALA A 32 -10.23 0.40 -12.22
C ALA A 32 -11.61 0.60 -12.89
N THR A 33 -11.75 1.60 -13.75
CA THR A 33 -12.99 1.85 -14.52
C THR A 33 -13.29 0.81 -15.61
N GLY A 34 -12.53 -0.29 -15.68
CA GLY A 34 -12.65 -1.35 -16.69
C GLY A 34 -12.03 -1.01 -18.05
N MET A 35 -11.43 0.18 -18.18
CA MET A 35 -10.65 0.57 -19.36
C MET A 35 -9.17 0.21 -19.16
N SER A 36 -8.52 -0.23 -20.24
CA SER A 36 -7.08 -0.46 -20.26
C SER A 36 -6.33 0.87 -20.41
N CYS A 37 -5.24 1.00 -19.66
CA CYS A 37 -4.23 2.00 -19.90
C CYS A 37 -3.33 1.60 -21.09
N ASN A 38 -2.52 2.55 -21.56
CA ASN A 38 -1.53 2.36 -22.59
C ASN A 38 -0.13 2.75 -22.07
N VAL A 39 0.77 1.78 -21.93
CA VAL A 39 2.17 1.99 -21.52
C VAL A 39 2.88 3.04 -22.38
N ALA A 40 2.53 3.17 -23.66
CA ALA A 40 3.11 4.18 -24.55
C ALA A 40 2.75 5.63 -24.19
N ASN A 41 1.86 5.85 -23.21
CA ASN A 41 1.56 7.18 -22.71
C ASN A 41 2.63 7.76 -21.78
N LEU A 42 3.59 6.93 -21.33
CA LEU A 42 4.71 7.39 -20.53
C LEU A 42 5.99 6.65 -20.92
N THR A 43 6.94 7.36 -21.53
CA THR A 43 8.27 6.82 -21.83
C THR A 43 8.95 6.35 -20.54
N GLY A 44 9.75 5.28 -20.61
CA GLY A 44 10.49 4.77 -19.46
C GLY A 44 9.70 3.87 -18.52
N THR A 45 8.67 3.19 -19.06
CA THR A 45 7.76 2.35 -18.27
C THR A 45 7.60 0.97 -18.90
N THR A 46 7.43 -0.03 -18.04
CA THR A 46 7.35 -1.45 -18.43
C THR A 46 5.92 -1.99 -18.37
N ASP A 47 5.08 -1.40 -17.52
CA ASP A 47 3.69 -1.79 -17.33
C ASP A 47 2.84 -0.59 -16.92
N CYS A 48 1.52 -0.71 -17.04
CA CYS A 48 0.58 0.27 -16.55
C CYS A 48 -0.63 -0.42 -15.90
N GLU A 49 -1.16 0.20 -14.86
CA GLU A 49 -2.38 -0.25 -14.21
C GLU A 49 -3.40 0.87 -14.09
N GLY A 50 -4.63 0.49 -14.45
CA GLY A 50 -5.84 1.24 -14.17
C GLY A 50 -6.21 2.35 -15.14
N ILE A 51 -7.44 2.80 -14.93
CA ILE A 51 -7.85 4.20 -15.04
C ILE A 51 -8.69 4.37 -13.79
N PHE A 52 -8.05 4.74 -12.69
CA PHE A 52 -8.62 4.76 -11.36
C PHE A 52 -9.35 6.08 -11.14
N SER A 53 -10.52 6.04 -10.51
CA SER A 53 -11.26 7.25 -10.17
C SER A 53 -10.64 7.93 -8.95
N GLY A 54 -10.62 9.27 -8.94
CA GLY A 54 -10.17 10.06 -7.81
C GLY A 54 -8.72 10.54 -7.95
N ASN A 55 -8.05 10.71 -6.82
CA ASN A 55 -6.69 11.22 -6.69
C ASN A 55 -5.80 10.12 -6.11
N ASP A 56 -4.58 9.96 -6.59
CA ASP A 56 -3.64 8.94 -6.08
C ASP A 56 -3.27 9.20 -4.62
N SER A 57 -2.97 10.43 -4.21
CA SER A 57 -2.50 10.73 -2.84
C SER A 57 -3.50 10.39 -1.73
N ASN A 58 -4.79 10.19 -2.04
CA ASN A 58 -5.80 9.75 -1.08
C ASN A 58 -6.41 8.38 -1.38
N THR A 59 -5.94 7.70 -2.44
CA THR A 59 -6.45 6.39 -2.85
C THR A 59 -5.36 5.31 -2.77
N ILE A 60 -4.11 5.64 -3.10
CA ILE A 60 -2.97 4.75 -2.93
C ILE A 60 -2.50 4.84 -1.47
N THR A 61 -2.41 3.68 -0.84
CA THR A 61 -1.94 3.49 0.54
C THR A 61 -0.88 2.40 0.56
N THR A 62 -0.23 2.19 1.72
CA THR A 62 0.71 1.08 1.92
C THR A 62 0.10 -0.30 1.66
N GLU A 63 -1.21 -0.45 1.83
CA GLU A 63 -1.93 -1.71 1.61
C GLU A 63 -2.42 -1.88 0.16
N THR A 64 -2.28 -0.85 -0.66
CA THR A 64 -2.74 -0.88 -2.05
C THR A 64 -1.81 -1.76 -2.87
N SER A 65 -2.37 -2.77 -3.54
CA SER A 65 -1.61 -3.61 -4.46
C SER A 65 -1.68 -3.06 -5.88
N LEU A 66 -0.53 -2.69 -6.42
CA LEU A 66 -0.32 -2.29 -7.82
C LEU A 66 0.92 -3.02 -8.34
N PHE A 67 0.85 -3.57 -9.55
CA PHE A 67 1.94 -4.34 -10.16
C PHE A 67 2.38 -5.55 -9.32
N GLY A 68 1.42 -6.14 -8.57
CA GLY A 68 1.69 -7.21 -7.62
C GLY A 68 2.51 -6.79 -6.38
N LYS A 69 2.67 -5.47 -6.14
CA LYS A 69 3.47 -4.90 -5.04
C LYS A 69 2.61 -4.05 -4.11
N THR A 70 2.93 -4.08 -2.83
CA THR A 70 2.36 -3.22 -1.77
C THR A 70 3.48 -2.37 -1.15
N GLY A 71 3.16 -1.51 -0.19
CA GLY A 71 4.14 -0.66 0.50
C GLY A 71 4.48 0.63 -0.26
N TRP A 72 3.62 1.04 -1.19
CA TRP A 72 3.82 2.27 -1.96
C TRP A 72 3.80 3.51 -1.06
N THR A 73 4.83 4.33 -1.18
CA THR A 73 4.95 5.62 -0.50
C THR A 73 5.19 6.73 -1.52
N GLU A 74 4.48 7.85 -1.37
CA GLU A 74 4.66 9.03 -2.21
C GLU A 74 6.03 9.66 -1.93
N LEU A 75 6.84 9.87 -2.98
CA LEU A 75 8.19 10.41 -2.84
C LEU A 75 8.24 11.90 -3.22
N PHE A 76 7.70 12.27 -4.38
CA PHE A 76 7.55 13.67 -4.80
C PHE A 76 6.41 13.84 -5.79
N LYS A 77 5.86 15.05 -5.82
CA LYS A 77 4.69 15.40 -6.61
C LYS A 77 4.84 16.79 -7.22
N VAL A 78 4.74 16.89 -8.54
CA VAL A 78 4.52 18.17 -9.21
C VAL A 78 3.01 18.41 -9.28
N ASP A 79 2.48 19.20 -8.34
CA ASP A 79 1.04 19.47 -8.16
C ASP A 79 0.49 20.51 -9.15
N ASN A 80 0.84 20.37 -10.42
CA ASN A 80 0.39 21.20 -11.54
C ASN A 80 0.68 20.51 -12.88
N SER A 81 0.23 21.09 -13.99
CA SER A 81 0.51 20.61 -15.35
C SER A 81 1.96 20.81 -15.81
N SER A 82 2.74 21.60 -15.07
CA SER A 82 4.18 21.77 -15.23
C SER A 82 4.83 22.30 -13.95
N GLY A 83 6.13 22.09 -13.80
CA GLY A 83 6.91 22.57 -12.66
C GLY A 83 8.00 21.59 -12.26
N THR A 84 8.68 21.90 -11.16
CA THR A 84 9.75 21.07 -10.59
C THR A 84 9.45 20.82 -9.12
N THR A 85 9.60 19.58 -8.66
CA THR A 85 9.52 19.21 -7.24
C THR A 85 10.51 18.09 -6.96
N GLY A 86 11.46 18.36 -6.06
CA GLY A 86 12.60 17.46 -5.86
C GLY A 86 13.36 17.24 -7.18
N PRO A 87 13.71 15.99 -7.53
CA PRO A 87 14.41 15.68 -8.77
C PRO A 87 13.49 15.71 -9.99
N LEU A 88 12.16 15.68 -9.84
CA LEU A 88 11.22 15.63 -10.96
C LEU A 88 10.96 17.02 -11.52
N THR A 89 11.13 17.16 -12.84
CA THR A 89 10.65 18.29 -13.62
C THR A 89 9.67 17.82 -14.69
N VAL A 90 8.55 18.53 -14.82
CA VAL A 90 7.48 18.28 -15.80
C VAL A 90 7.29 19.54 -16.63
N LYS A 91 7.25 19.39 -17.95
CA LYS A 91 7.08 20.48 -18.91
C LYS A 91 5.94 20.14 -19.87
N LEU A 92 5.20 21.16 -20.30
CA LEU A 92 4.19 21.03 -21.35
C LEU A 92 4.83 21.17 -22.73
N ASN A 93 4.34 20.39 -23.70
CA ASN A 93 4.69 20.61 -25.12
C ASN A 93 4.08 21.92 -25.63
N GLU A 94 2.82 22.20 -25.25
CA GLU A 94 2.11 23.41 -25.62
C GLU A 94 1.45 24.04 -24.39
N ALA A 95 1.72 25.33 -24.13
CA ALA A 95 1.22 26.02 -22.93
C ALA A 95 -0.31 26.11 -22.82
N ARG A 96 -1.06 25.82 -23.89
CA ARG A 96 -2.52 25.83 -23.92
C ARG A 96 -3.13 24.42 -23.95
N GLU A 97 -2.31 23.38 -24.06
CA GLU A 97 -2.76 21.99 -24.10
C GLU A 97 -2.05 21.19 -23.00
N GLU A 98 -2.76 20.98 -21.90
CA GLU A 98 -2.23 20.27 -20.72
C GLU A 98 -2.23 18.75 -20.89
N THR A 99 -2.33 18.22 -22.11
CA THR A 99 -2.53 16.79 -22.38
C THR A 99 -1.27 16.05 -22.78
N SER A 100 -0.15 16.74 -23.00
CA SER A 100 1.13 16.12 -23.31
C SER A 100 2.32 17.01 -22.95
N GLY A 101 3.47 16.38 -22.77
CA GLY A 101 4.68 17.08 -22.40
C GLY A 101 5.87 16.15 -22.23
N THR A 102 6.90 16.68 -21.56
CA THR A 102 8.10 15.93 -21.18
C THR A 102 8.24 15.86 -19.67
N TRP A 103 8.94 14.84 -19.20
CA TRP A 103 9.37 14.71 -17.82
C TRP A 103 10.88 14.41 -17.77
N GLU A 104 11.53 14.79 -16.69
CA GLU A 104 12.93 14.49 -16.42
C GLU A 104 13.14 14.34 -14.91
N LEU A 105 13.98 13.40 -14.51
CA LEU A 105 14.55 13.28 -13.18
C LEU A 105 15.98 13.83 -13.22
N SER A 106 16.37 14.61 -12.22
CA SER A 106 17.75 15.10 -12.10
C SER A 106 18.73 13.93 -11.91
N GLU A 107 19.99 14.13 -12.29
CA GLU A 107 21.06 13.13 -12.20
C GLU A 107 21.28 12.56 -10.78
N ASP A 108 20.85 13.29 -9.75
CA ASP A 108 20.93 12.85 -8.34
C ASP A 108 19.89 11.78 -7.96
N PHE A 109 18.89 11.51 -8.81
CA PHE A 109 17.92 10.46 -8.54
C PHE A 109 18.51 9.09 -8.86
N ASN A 110 18.49 8.20 -7.87
CA ASN A 110 19.06 6.86 -7.99
C ASN A 110 17.96 5.80 -7.84
N PHE A 111 17.64 5.10 -8.94
CA PHE A 111 16.68 3.99 -8.94
C PHE A 111 17.10 2.85 -7.99
N ASP A 112 18.40 2.58 -7.85
CA ASP A 112 18.92 1.53 -6.96
C ASP A 112 18.66 1.82 -5.47
N SER A 113 18.18 3.03 -5.14
CA SER A 113 17.77 3.37 -3.76
C SER A 113 16.36 2.89 -3.41
N TYR A 114 15.66 2.22 -4.32
CA TYR A 114 14.30 1.72 -4.13
C TYR A 114 14.16 0.31 -4.71
N GLU A 115 13.25 -0.48 -4.16
CA GLU A 115 12.92 -1.79 -4.73
C GLU A 115 12.11 -1.63 -6.03
N SER A 116 11.22 -0.63 -6.06
CA SER A 116 10.43 -0.30 -7.24
C SER A 116 10.04 1.16 -7.26
N VAL A 117 9.89 1.70 -8.46
CA VAL A 117 9.44 3.06 -8.71
C VAL A 117 8.23 3.01 -9.65
N MET A 118 7.17 3.74 -9.32
CA MET A 118 6.07 3.97 -10.24
C MET A 118 5.81 5.46 -10.41
N PHE A 119 5.36 5.80 -11.61
CA PHE A 119 4.90 7.14 -11.95
C PHE A 119 3.38 7.13 -12.00
N VAL A 120 2.77 8.23 -11.56
CA VAL A 120 1.32 8.42 -11.66
C VAL A 120 1.03 9.70 -12.43
N LEU A 121 0.25 9.57 -13.50
CA LEU A 121 -0.31 10.69 -14.23
C LEU A 121 -1.77 10.86 -13.83
N LYS A 122 -2.09 11.97 -13.15
CA LYS A 122 -3.48 12.33 -12.85
C LYS A 122 -3.98 13.36 -13.82
N GLY A 123 -5.13 13.10 -14.43
CA GLY A 123 -5.87 14.09 -15.21
C GLY A 123 -7.36 14.05 -14.92
N GLY A 124 -7.97 15.23 -14.71
CA GLY A 124 -9.39 15.34 -14.39
C GLY A 124 -9.80 14.48 -13.18
N ASN A 125 -10.74 13.55 -13.39
CA ASN A 125 -11.29 12.71 -12.33
C ASN A 125 -10.64 11.32 -12.23
N SER A 126 -9.53 11.08 -12.96
CA SER A 126 -8.85 9.80 -12.91
C SER A 126 -7.33 9.91 -12.87
N PHE A 127 -6.68 8.81 -12.51
CA PHE A 127 -5.24 8.64 -12.64
C PHE A 127 -4.90 7.26 -13.21
N THR A 128 -3.70 7.14 -13.77
CA THR A 128 -3.12 5.88 -14.24
C THR A 128 -1.73 5.75 -13.63
N SER A 129 -1.41 4.56 -13.14
CA SER A 129 -0.10 4.23 -12.60
C SER A 129 0.73 3.53 -13.68
N TYR A 130 2.03 3.81 -13.70
CA TYR A 130 2.98 3.23 -14.64
C TYR A 130 4.22 2.74 -13.91
N LEU A 131 4.58 1.48 -14.09
CA LEU A 131 5.78 0.91 -13.48
C LEU A 131 7.01 1.35 -14.26
N SER A 132 7.99 1.94 -13.58
CA SER A 132 9.25 2.37 -14.20
C SER A 132 10.06 1.18 -14.71
N ASP A 133 10.90 1.39 -15.73
CA ASP A 133 11.95 0.45 -16.14
C ASP A 133 13.17 0.43 -15.22
N GLY A 134 13.28 1.39 -14.29
CA GLY A 134 14.39 1.49 -13.35
C GLY A 134 15.65 2.13 -13.93
N GLU A 135 15.60 2.71 -15.13
CA GLU A 135 16.79 3.23 -15.82
C GLU A 135 16.53 4.53 -16.60
N THR A 136 15.33 4.71 -17.14
CA THR A 136 15.00 5.90 -17.92
C THR A 136 14.85 7.11 -16.99
N MET A 137 15.60 8.17 -17.29
CA MET A 137 15.62 9.41 -16.50
C MET A 137 14.84 10.56 -17.12
N ALA A 138 14.36 10.43 -18.36
CA ALA A 138 13.56 11.45 -19.02
C ALA A 138 12.75 10.87 -20.17
N GLY A 139 11.67 11.53 -20.54
CA GLY A 139 10.90 11.16 -21.71
C GLY A 139 9.61 11.95 -21.89
N ASP A 140 8.72 11.41 -22.70
CA ASP A 140 7.44 12.02 -23.02
C ASP A 140 6.32 11.46 -22.14
N TRP A 141 5.31 12.27 -21.91
CA TRP A 141 4.07 11.86 -21.26
C TRP A 141 2.84 12.39 -22.03
N ASN A 142 1.72 11.69 -21.92
CA ASN A 142 0.41 12.19 -22.31
C ASN A 142 -0.71 11.63 -21.44
N THR A 143 -1.89 12.26 -21.49
CA THR A 143 -3.07 11.90 -20.69
C THR A 143 -4.22 11.36 -21.55
N ASN A 144 -3.92 10.69 -22.66
CA ASN A 144 -4.93 10.16 -23.60
C ASN A 144 -5.93 9.19 -22.93
N ASP A 145 -5.52 8.52 -21.86
CA ASP A 145 -6.38 7.62 -21.09
C ASP A 145 -7.16 8.34 -19.98
N ALA A 146 -6.69 9.50 -19.51
CA ALA A 146 -7.29 10.19 -18.37
C ALA A 146 -8.70 10.72 -18.70
N LEU A 147 -9.63 10.51 -17.76
CA LEU A 147 -11.03 10.87 -17.86
C LEU A 147 -11.31 12.25 -17.28
N LYS A 148 -12.03 13.03 -18.07
CA LYS A 148 -12.67 14.28 -17.65
C LYS A 148 -13.83 13.98 -16.70
N GLY A 149 -14.34 15.01 -16.02
CA GLY A 149 -15.51 14.88 -15.14
C GLY A 149 -16.79 14.39 -15.83
N ASN A 150 -16.85 14.43 -17.17
CA ASN A 150 -17.94 13.87 -17.98
C ASN A 150 -17.67 12.45 -18.49
N GLY A 151 -16.62 11.77 -18.01
CA GLY A 151 -16.24 10.41 -18.40
C GLY A 151 -15.56 10.31 -19.77
N ARG A 152 -15.33 11.41 -20.49
CA ARG A 152 -14.61 11.40 -21.78
C ARG A 152 -13.10 11.46 -21.55
N ARG A 153 -12.33 10.86 -22.45
CA ARG A 153 -10.85 10.86 -22.45
C ARG A 153 -10.20 12.22 -22.74
N GLY A 154 -8.91 12.33 -22.47
CA GLY A 154 -8.05 13.48 -22.77
C GLY A 154 -8.18 14.61 -21.76
N ALA A 155 -8.26 14.30 -20.47
CA ALA A 155 -8.22 15.31 -19.42
C ALA A 155 -6.82 15.94 -19.33
N GLY A 156 -6.74 17.26 -19.08
CA GLY A 156 -5.45 17.91 -18.79
C GLY A 156 -4.78 17.32 -17.55
N LEU A 157 -3.46 17.31 -17.55
CA LEU A 157 -2.62 16.86 -16.43
C LEU A 157 -2.88 17.78 -15.23
N SER A 158 -3.37 17.19 -14.14
CA SER A 158 -3.53 17.87 -12.86
C SER A 158 -2.21 17.83 -12.08
N HIS A 159 -1.53 16.68 -12.11
CA HIS A 159 -0.23 16.49 -11.47
C HIS A 159 0.47 15.22 -11.95
N PHE A 160 1.77 15.17 -11.67
CA PHE A 160 2.65 14.02 -11.86
C PHE A 160 3.24 13.63 -10.51
N THR A 161 3.02 12.39 -10.08
CA THR A 161 3.53 11.87 -8.80
C THR A 161 4.51 10.72 -9.03
N VAL A 162 5.53 10.62 -8.17
CA VAL A 162 6.42 9.46 -8.11
C VAL A 162 6.24 8.77 -6.77
N TRP A 163 6.08 7.46 -6.84
CA TRP A 163 5.88 6.58 -5.71
C TRP A 163 6.95 5.49 -5.73
N THR A 164 7.34 5.02 -4.55
CA THR A 164 8.34 3.96 -4.43
C THR A 164 7.91 2.89 -3.44
N THR A 165 8.49 1.69 -3.58
CA THR A 165 8.50 0.66 -2.54
C THR A 165 9.93 0.37 -2.10
N GLY A 166 10.05 -0.06 -0.84
CA GLY A 166 11.34 -0.39 -0.23
C GLY A 166 12.32 0.79 -0.17
N THR A 167 13.43 0.57 0.54
CA THR A 167 14.65 1.35 0.37
C THR A 167 15.70 0.36 -0.09
N GLY A 168 16.40 0.63 -1.19
CA GLY A 168 17.31 -0.28 -1.91
C GLY A 168 18.57 -0.74 -1.16
N ASN A 169 18.53 -0.71 0.17
CA ASN A 169 19.50 -1.34 1.05
C ASN A 169 18.77 -2.24 2.06
N ASP A 170 18.13 -3.32 1.59
CA ASP A 170 17.64 -4.40 2.46
C ASP A 170 18.82 -5.26 2.99
N ASN A 171 19.77 -4.62 3.67
CA ASN A 171 20.65 -5.28 4.64
C ASN A 171 20.31 -4.89 6.08
N ASP A 172 19.34 -4.00 6.31
CA ASP A 172 18.78 -3.80 7.63
C ASP A 172 17.50 -4.64 7.75
N GLU A 173 17.67 -5.92 8.05
CA GLU A 173 16.65 -6.68 8.79
C GLU A 173 16.15 -5.76 9.92
N PRO A 174 14.84 -5.46 10.04
CA PRO A 174 14.36 -4.62 11.11
C PRO A 174 14.73 -5.34 12.41
N THR A 175 15.74 -4.82 13.12
CA THR A 175 16.13 -5.38 14.41
C THR A 175 14.87 -5.26 15.26
N PRO A 176 14.26 -6.37 15.71
CA PRO A 176 13.03 -6.27 16.48
C PRO A 176 13.36 -5.43 17.71
N THR A 177 12.79 -4.23 17.76
CA THR A 177 12.84 -3.43 18.98
C THR A 177 12.17 -4.28 20.06
N PRO A 178 12.84 -4.57 21.18
CA PRO A 178 12.23 -5.35 22.24
C PRO A 178 11.00 -4.60 22.71
N VAL A 179 9.81 -5.13 22.38
CA VAL A 179 8.57 -4.66 22.98
C VAL A 179 8.74 -4.89 24.48
N PRO A 180 8.60 -3.86 25.34
CA PRO A 180 8.60 -4.08 26.77
C PRO A 180 7.45 -5.05 27.09
N GLU A 181 7.79 -6.28 27.44
CA GLU A 181 6.80 -7.24 27.90
C GLU A 181 6.07 -6.62 29.10
N PRO A 182 4.72 -6.62 29.15
CA PRO A 182 4.00 -6.17 30.32
C PRO A 182 4.19 -7.22 31.44
N ALA A 183 5.32 -7.13 32.15
CA ALA A 183 5.62 -7.92 33.33
C ALA A 183 4.80 -7.51 34.57
N ALA A 184 3.71 -6.74 34.41
CA ALA A 184 2.93 -6.27 35.53
C ALA A 184 1.47 -6.04 35.15
N LEU A 185 0.65 -7.10 35.14
CA LEU A 185 -0.79 -7.00 35.48
C LEU A 185 -1.47 -8.35 35.78
N LEU A 186 -0.70 -9.41 36.04
CA LEU A 186 -1.19 -10.55 36.83
C LEU A 186 -1.04 -10.21 38.33
N GLY A 187 -1.92 -9.36 38.86
CA GLY A 187 -1.81 -8.95 40.26
C GLY A 187 -2.87 -8.02 40.84
N LEU A 188 -3.95 -7.68 40.12
CA LEU A 188 -5.05 -6.88 40.67
C LEU A 188 -6.33 -7.71 40.72
N GLY A 189 -6.27 -8.80 41.47
CA GLY A 189 -7.36 -9.76 41.60
C GLY A 189 -7.66 -10.14 43.05
N SER A 190 -7.55 -9.24 44.03
CA SER A 190 -8.00 -9.53 45.40
C SER A 190 -7.85 -8.36 46.38
N VAL A 191 -8.68 -7.30 46.32
CA VAL A 191 -8.95 -6.47 47.52
C VAL A 191 -10.42 -6.00 47.54
N ALA A 192 -11.16 -6.65 48.43
CA ALA A 192 -12.20 -6.08 49.30
C ALA A 192 -13.56 -5.65 48.71
N LEU A 193 -14.41 -6.67 48.57
CA LEU A 193 -15.85 -6.68 48.83
C LEU A 193 -16.24 -6.21 50.27
N ALA A 194 -15.64 -5.14 50.82
CA ALA A 194 -15.84 -4.73 52.21
C ALA A 194 -16.73 -3.48 52.42
N SER A 195 -17.38 -2.95 51.37
CA SER A 195 -18.22 -1.74 51.49
C SER A 195 -19.67 -2.00 51.92
N ARG A 196 -20.05 -3.23 52.30
CA ARG A 196 -21.46 -3.59 52.60
C ARG A 196 -21.80 -3.89 54.07
N PHE A 197 -20.91 -3.64 55.03
CA PHE A 197 -21.18 -4.01 56.44
C PHE A 197 -21.05 -2.91 57.51
N LEU A 198 -20.83 -1.63 57.18
CA LEU A 198 -20.84 -0.57 58.20
C LEU A 198 -21.94 0.46 57.97
N ARG A 199 -23.17 -0.02 58.07
CA ARG A 199 -24.35 0.78 58.42
C ARG A 199 -24.50 0.71 59.95
N ARG A 200 -24.18 1.79 60.69
CA ARG A 200 -24.97 2.30 61.84
C ARG A 200 -24.22 3.30 62.75
N LYS A 201 -24.99 4.35 63.13
CA LYS A 201 -24.82 5.33 64.22
C LYS A 201 -23.78 6.44 63.96
N SER A 202 -24.10 7.73 64.11
CA SER A 202 -25.00 8.34 65.10
C SER A 202 -25.67 9.62 64.58
N ASP A 203 -26.99 9.75 64.82
CA ASP A 203 -27.64 11.02 65.15
C ASP A 203 -27.57 11.15 66.69
N GLU A 204 -27.10 12.27 67.23
CA GLU A 204 -27.82 13.05 68.26
C GLU A 204 -27.10 14.38 68.57
N VAL A 205 -27.95 15.41 68.69
CA VAL A 205 -27.90 16.75 69.29
C VAL A 205 -26.64 17.18 70.05
#